data_AF-A0AAV3JUC0-F1
#
_entry.id   AF-A0AAV3JUC0-F1
#
_cell.length_a   1.000
_cell.length_b   1.000
_cell.length_c   1.000
_cell.angle_alpha   90.00
_cell.angle_beta   90.00
_cell.angle_gamma   90.00
#
_symmetry.space_group_name_H-M   'P 1'
#
loop_
_entity.id
_entity.type
_entity.pdbx_description
1 polymer ?
#
loop_
_entity_poly.entity_id
_entity_poly.type
_entity_poly.pdbx_seq_one_letter_code
_entity_poly.pdbx_strand_id
1 'polypeptide(L)'
;MLIDVLNATLADESFNELKFAVAYAKSGVLKFLKENIDLWRIRKNKSEIFIGIDQKVTSKEALEVALDLFDNVYLINHKSVTFHPKLYLFKGKNIGKVILGSNNLTSGGLESNFESAIIMDLDLNTPSDSAAFYHLWNSVNDLKSTAYGIAVPLDKDLVNVLHGNNLLAIEEIIPGKATIQQDYQKRATILNDIFRSSLSVNLKRKSKNNSNYIKLGDSSSQQETNNTDFVTTIKPADALDLTDMDNIDQDQSNIKCNSFLKNNTEKTLLVPTEPTRDFSNDSYETFLLQIKPHHNGEIFLSKRAVNERKEFFGFPFTGNTKPKKTKNSTYPQRVPDPLVNIYVYGQNGNQLLTLNNYALNMVYYESKSEIRITCSNLVSLVPEYSIMIMNKPKQEYGIDYEIVIHTPDSSHYEYWLTFCNKSMPSGGRKPRSYGWL
;
A
#
# COMPACT_ATOMS: atom_id res chain seq x y z
N MET A 1 -7.39 6.81 -15.91
CA MET A 1 -6.87 6.15 -14.68
C MET A 1 -6.54 4.70 -15.00
N LEU A 2 -5.80 3.97 -14.14
CA LEU A 2 -5.47 2.58 -14.44
C LEU A 2 -6.72 1.66 -14.44
N ILE A 3 -7.73 2.02 -13.65
CA ILE A 3 -9.04 1.33 -13.66
C ILE A 3 -9.66 1.26 -15.06
N ASP A 4 -9.55 2.32 -15.86
CA ASP A 4 -10.12 2.39 -17.20
C ASP A 4 -9.40 1.43 -18.17
N VAL A 5 -8.07 1.34 -18.03
CA VAL A 5 -7.25 0.40 -18.81
C VAL A 5 -7.61 -1.04 -18.47
N LEU A 6 -7.80 -1.35 -17.18
CA LEU A 6 -8.22 -2.68 -16.75
C LEU A 6 -9.60 -3.05 -17.29
N ASN A 7 -10.58 -2.13 -17.20
CA ASN A 7 -11.91 -2.35 -17.75
C ASN A 7 -11.88 -2.56 -19.27
N ALA A 8 -11.16 -1.71 -20.01
CA ALA A 8 -11.01 -1.86 -21.45
C ALA A 8 -10.36 -3.20 -21.82
N THR A 9 -9.34 -3.64 -21.07
CA THR A 9 -8.64 -4.91 -21.33
C THR A 9 -9.50 -6.12 -20.96
N LEU A 10 -10.31 -6.06 -19.90
CA LEU A 10 -11.27 -7.10 -19.54
C LEU A 10 -12.41 -7.22 -20.57
N ALA A 11 -12.77 -6.13 -21.24
CA ALA A 11 -13.79 -6.13 -22.29
C ALA A 11 -13.25 -6.66 -23.63
N ASP A 12 -11.95 -6.54 -23.89
CA ASP A 12 -11.31 -6.98 -25.13
C ASP A 12 -11.33 -8.51 -25.27
N GLU A 13 -12.05 -9.00 -26.27
CA GLU A 13 -12.23 -10.43 -26.56
C GLU A 13 -10.96 -11.12 -27.10
N SER A 14 -9.92 -10.35 -27.43
CA SER A 14 -8.65 -10.88 -27.87
C SER A 14 -7.87 -11.56 -26.74
N PHE A 15 -8.21 -11.26 -25.48
CA PHE A 15 -7.64 -11.89 -24.29
C PHE A 15 -8.58 -12.95 -23.70
N ASN A 16 -7.99 -14.03 -23.17
CA ASN A 16 -8.73 -15.16 -22.62
C ASN A 16 -8.15 -15.77 -21.33
N GLU A 17 -6.99 -15.32 -20.87
CA GLU A 17 -6.46 -15.63 -19.54
C GLU A 17 -5.96 -14.36 -18.86
N LEU A 18 -6.26 -14.19 -17.57
CA LEU A 18 -5.73 -13.09 -16.76
C LEU A 18 -5.08 -13.61 -15.47
N LYS A 19 -4.06 -12.87 -15.01
CA LYS A 19 -3.39 -13.07 -13.72
C LYS A 19 -3.10 -11.73 -13.06
N PHE A 20 -3.65 -11.53 -11.86
CA PHE A 20 -3.33 -10.36 -11.05
C PHE A 20 -2.44 -10.79 -9.87
N ALA A 21 -1.35 -10.06 -9.63
CA ALA A 21 -0.48 -10.25 -8.48
C ALA A 21 -0.32 -8.90 -7.77
N VAL A 22 -0.95 -8.77 -6.61
CA VAL A 22 -1.06 -7.49 -5.88
C VAL A 22 -0.74 -7.66 -4.41
N ALA A 23 -0.02 -6.68 -3.87
CA ALA A 23 0.29 -6.65 -2.44
C ALA A 23 -0.99 -6.45 -1.62
N TYR A 24 -1.83 -5.48 -2.03
CA TYR A 24 -3.03 -5.08 -1.30
C TYR A 24 -4.28 -5.06 -2.19
N ALA A 25 -5.40 -5.48 -1.62
CA ALA A 25 -6.71 -5.43 -2.26
C ALA A 25 -7.79 -4.80 -1.36
N LYS A 26 -8.69 -4.02 -1.96
CA LYS A 26 -9.91 -3.46 -1.34
C LYS A 26 -11.14 -3.78 -2.19
N SER A 27 -12.31 -3.93 -1.56
CA SER A 27 -13.50 -4.44 -2.23
C SER A 27 -14.10 -3.45 -3.24
N GLY A 28 -13.92 -2.15 -3.04
CA GLY A 28 -14.49 -1.09 -3.88
C GLY A 28 -14.18 -1.25 -5.36
N VAL A 29 -12.90 -1.31 -5.73
CA VAL A 29 -12.47 -1.46 -7.14
C VAL A 29 -12.82 -2.82 -7.72
N LEU A 30 -12.79 -3.88 -6.91
CA LEU A 30 -13.23 -5.21 -7.35
C LEU A 30 -14.72 -5.21 -7.71
N LYS A 31 -15.56 -4.54 -6.91
CA LYS A 31 -16.99 -4.35 -7.22
C LYS A 31 -17.20 -3.51 -8.48
N PHE A 32 -16.32 -2.55 -8.74
CA PHE A 32 -16.37 -1.74 -9.96
C PHE A 32 -16.00 -2.55 -11.20
N LEU A 33 -14.98 -3.42 -11.12
CA LEU A 33 -14.57 -4.31 -12.21
C LEU A 33 -15.54 -5.50 -12.42
N LYS A 34 -16.48 -5.71 -11.50
CA LYS A 34 -17.36 -6.90 -11.44
C LYS A 34 -18.05 -7.20 -12.76
N GLU A 35 -18.65 -6.20 -13.41
CA GLU A 35 -19.42 -6.41 -14.64
C GLU A 35 -18.55 -7.02 -15.75
N ASN A 36 -17.36 -6.45 -15.98
CA ASN A 36 -16.46 -6.96 -17.01
C ASN A 36 -15.83 -8.32 -16.63
N ILE A 37 -15.61 -8.58 -15.34
CA ILE A 37 -15.15 -9.90 -14.88
C ILE A 37 -16.26 -10.95 -15.01
N ASP A 38 -17.52 -10.60 -14.76
CA ASP A 38 -18.66 -11.50 -14.99
C ASP A 38 -18.78 -11.85 -16.48
N LEU A 39 -18.65 -10.85 -17.37
CA LEU A 39 -18.61 -11.08 -18.83
C LEU A 39 -17.41 -11.95 -19.24
N TRP A 40 -16.23 -11.72 -18.66
CA TRP A 40 -15.05 -12.55 -18.85
C TRP A 40 -15.33 -14.03 -18.54
N ARG A 41 -16.01 -14.29 -17.43
CA ARG A 41 -16.40 -15.65 -17.01
C ARG A 41 -17.47 -16.27 -17.90
N ILE A 42 -18.44 -15.48 -18.37
CA ILE A 42 -19.45 -15.96 -19.34
C ILE A 42 -18.78 -16.46 -20.62
N ARG A 43 -17.70 -15.80 -21.06
CA ARG A 43 -16.87 -16.25 -22.19
C ARG A 43 -16.02 -17.49 -21.90
N LYS A 44 -16.07 -18.02 -20.67
CA LYS A 44 -15.24 -19.14 -20.17
C LYS A 44 -13.74 -18.84 -20.19
N ASN A 45 -13.38 -17.56 -20.13
CA ASN A 45 -12.01 -17.13 -20.00
C ASN A 45 -11.51 -17.43 -18.57
N LYS A 46 -10.19 -17.64 -18.41
CA LYS A 46 -9.59 -18.04 -17.13
C LYS A 46 -9.13 -16.82 -16.34
N SER A 47 -9.25 -16.88 -15.02
CA SER A 47 -8.87 -15.80 -14.12
C SER A 47 -8.19 -16.33 -12.85
N GLU A 48 -7.00 -15.81 -12.57
CA GLU A 48 -6.31 -16.05 -11.30
C GLU A 48 -5.93 -14.73 -10.63
N ILE A 49 -5.98 -14.69 -9.30
CA ILE A 49 -5.50 -13.56 -8.52
C ILE A 49 -4.68 -14.02 -7.30
N PHE A 50 -3.56 -13.34 -7.07
CA PHE A 50 -2.60 -13.57 -5.99
C PHE A 50 -2.56 -12.31 -5.11
N ILE A 51 -2.95 -12.45 -3.85
CA ILE A 51 -3.17 -11.30 -2.93
C ILE A 51 -2.29 -11.44 -1.70
N GLY A 52 -1.48 -10.41 -1.43
CA GLY A 52 -0.70 -10.30 -0.20
C GLY A 52 -1.55 -9.90 1.01
N ILE A 53 -1.12 -10.32 2.22
CA ILE A 53 -1.77 -9.94 3.49
C ILE A 53 -0.80 -9.44 4.57
N ASP A 54 0.51 -9.36 4.27
CA ASP A 54 1.57 -9.16 5.27
C ASP A 54 1.38 -7.92 6.16
N GLN A 55 0.84 -6.81 5.60
CA GLN A 55 0.71 -5.52 6.29
C GLN A 55 -0.73 -5.20 6.76
N LYS A 56 -1.64 -6.17 6.75
CA LYS A 56 -3.05 -6.01 7.16
C LYS A 56 -3.76 -4.85 6.43
N VAL A 57 -3.39 -4.61 5.17
CA VAL A 57 -4.09 -3.64 4.31
C VAL A 57 -5.22 -4.33 3.56
N THR A 58 -4.99 -5.54 3.04
CA THR A 58 -6.02 -6.36 2.39
C THR A 58 -7.20 -6.61 3.34
N SER A 59 -8.40 -6.35 2.86
CA SER A 59 -9.62 -6.49 3.65
C SER A 59 -10.29 -7.85 3.51
N LYS A 60 -11.11 -8.21 4.49
CA LYS A 60 -12.01 -9.36 4.42
C LYS A 60 -12.93 -9.26 3.21
N GLU A 61 -13.54 -8.08 3.01
CA GLU A 61 -14.50 -7.83 1.94
C GLU A 61 -13.84 -7.97 0.56
N ALA A 62 -12.58 -7.56 0.40
CA ALA A 62 -11.86 -7.75 -0.85
C ALA A 62 -11.64 -9.24 -1.15
N LEU A 63 -11.30 -10.03 -0.14
CA LEU A 63 -11.11 -11.47 -0.29
C LEU A 63 -12.42 -12.19 -0.62
N GLU A 64 -13.52 -11.80 0.03
CA GLU A 64 -14.85 -12.35 -0.25
C GLU A 64 -15.29 -12.02 -1.68
N VAL A 65 -15.13 -10.77 -2.13
CA VAL A 65 -15.45 -10.39 -3.51
C VAL A 65 -14.52 -11.08 -4.51
N ALA A 66 -13.22 -11.23 -4.22
CA ALA A 66 -12.30 -11.94 -5.09
C ALA A 66 -12.72 -13.41 -5.31
N LEU A 67 -13.20 -14.10 -4.26
CA LEU A 67 -13.72 -15.47 -4.36
C LEU A 67 -14.96 -15.58 -5.25
N ASP A 68 -15.79 -14.53 -5.32
CA ASP A 68 -16.97 -14.50 -6.18
C ASP A 68 -16.62 -14.19 -7.64
N LEU A 69 -15.52 -13.45 -7.88
CA LEU A 69 -15.16 -12.91 -9.18
C LEU A 69 -14.09 -13.71 -9.94
N PHE A 70 -13.16 -14.41 -9.28
CA PHE A 70 -12.04 -15.09 -9.94
C PHE A 70 -12.18 -16.62 -9.83
N ASP A 71 -11.70 -17.34 -10.85
CA ASP A 71 -11.74 -18.82 -10.84
C ASP A 71 -10.81 -19.39 -9.77
N ASN A 72 -9.65 -18.76 -9.57
CA ASN A 72 -8.71 -19.14 -8.52
C ASN A 72 -8.18 -17.91 -7.78
N VAL A 73 -8.30 -17.93 -6.45
CA VAL A 73 -7.75 -16.91 -5.57
C VAL A 73 -6.68 -17.55 -4.69
N TYR A 74 -5.50 -16.95 -4.66
CA TYR A 74 -4.38 -17.40 -3.83
C TYR A 74 -3.99 -16.28 -2.86
N LEU A 75 -3.88 -16.62 -1.59
CA LEU A 75 -3.24 -15.75 -0.61
C LEU A 75 -1.75 -15.99 -0.58
N ILE A 76 -0.99 -14.90 -0.60
CA ILE A 76 0.46 -14.94 -0.43
C ILE A 76 0.84 -14.37 0.93
N ASN A 77 1.66 -15.10 1.66
CA ASN A 77 2.29 -14.65 2.89
C ASN A 77 3.66 -15.29 3.02
N HIS A 78 4.67 -14.51 3.42
CA HIS A 78 6.01 -15.02 3.66
C HIS A 78 6.55 -14.48 5.00
N LYS A 79 7.34 -15.30 5.72
CA LYS A 79 7.75 -15.00 7.11
C LYS A 79 8.53 -13.71 7.26
N SER A 80 9.39 -13.43 6.28
CA SER A 80 10.49 -12.45 6.42
C SER A 80 10.51 -11.42 5.30
N VAL A 81 9.60 -11.53 4.32
CA VAL A 81 9.61 -10.69 3.12
C VAL A 81 8.17 -10.34 2.79
N THR A 82 7.90 -9.07 2.51
CA THR A 82 6.58 -8.62 2.06
C THR A 82 6.37 -9.02 0.60
N PHE A 83 5.24 -9.65 0.30
CA PHE A 83 4.79 -9.82 -1.07
C PHE A 83 4.27 -8.48 -1.60
N HIS A 84 5.11 -7.75 -2.34
CA HIS A 84 4.81 -6.39 -2.77
C HIS A 84 4.64 -6.15 -4.30
N PRO A 85 4.40 -7.15 -5.17
CA PRO A 85 4.18 -6.89 -6.60
C PRO A 85 2.83 -6.22 -6.83
N LYS A 86 2.71 -5.55 -7.99
CA LYS A 86 1.54 -4.81 -8.46
C LYS A 86 1.50 -4.95 -9.97
N LEU A 87 1.09 -6.14 -10.37
CA LEU A 87 1.24 -6.67 -11.72
C LEU A 87 -0.10 -7.21 -12.20
N TYR A 88 -0.53 -6.77 -13.37
CA TYR A 88 -1.74 -7.23 -14.03
C TYR A 88 -1.34 -7.76 -15.40
N LEU A 89 -1.62 -9.03 -15.65
CA LEU A 89 -1.24 -9.73 -16.87
C LEU A 89 -2.49 -10.22 -17.59
N PHE A 90 -2.54 -10.00 -18.90
CA PHE A 90 -3.57 -10.53 -19.78
C PHE A 90 -2.91 -11.26 -20.94
N LYS A 91 -3.43 -12.44 -21.28
CA LYS A 91 -2.93 -13.29 -22.35
C LYS A 91 -4.06 -13.60 -23.32
N GLY A 92 -3.78 -13.43 -24.60
CA GLY A 92 -4.59 -13.90 -25.72
C GLY A 92 -3.89 -15.02 -26.47
N LYS A 93 -4.39 -15.35 -27.66
CA LYS A 93 -3.75 -16.39 -28.50
C LYS A 93 -2.34 -15.99 -28.93
N ASN A 94 -2.19 -14.76 -29.44
CA ASN A 94 -0.96 -14.23 -30.02
C ASN A 94 -0.57 -12.86 -29.42
N ILE A 95 -1.27 -12.42 -28.37
CA ILE A 95 -1.05 -11.10 -27.75
C ILE A 95 -0.91 -11.24 -26.25
N GLY A 96 -0.12 -10.37 -25.65
CA GLY A 96 0.02 -10.23 -24.21
C GLY A 96 -0.08 -8.77 -23.80
N LYS A 97 -0.70 -8.49 -22.67
CA LYS A 97 -0.66 -7.16 -22.03
C LYS A 97 -0.05 -7.30 -20.65
N VAL A 98 0.92 -6.45 -20.36
CA VAL A 98 1.56 -6.33 -19.05
C VAL A 98 1.31 -4.93 -18.52
N ILE A 99 0.80 -4.86 -17.30
CA ILE A 99 0.65 -3.62 -16.55
C ILE A 99 1.44 -3.80 -15.26
N LEU A 100 2.54 -3.05 -15.11
CA LEU A 100 3.44 -3.12 -13.97
C LEU A 100 3.65 -1.71 -13.41
N GLY A 101 3.43 -1.52 -12.11
CA GLY A 101 3.56 -0.19 -11.51
C GLY A 101 3.51 -0.15 -10.00
N SER A 102 3.16 1.01 -9.46
CA SER A 102 2.96 1.24 -8.02
C SER A 102 1.50 1.03 -7.58
N ASN A 103 0.62 0.65 -8.51
CA ASN A 103 -0.84 0.51 -8.35
C ASN A 103 -1.28 -0.80 -7.67
N ASN A 104 -1.64 -0.76 -6.39
CA ASN A 104 -2.37 -1.87 -5.75
C ASN A 104 -3.84 -1.95 -6.23
N LEU A 105 -4.52 -3.06 -5.97
CA LEU A 105 -5.93 -3.26 -6.29
C LEU A 105 -6.83 -2.57 -5.25
N THR A 106 -6.72 -1.26 -5.16
CA THR A 106 -7.49 -0.39 -4.26
C THR A 106 -7.95 0.86 -5.00
N SER A 107 -8.96 1.58 -4.49
CA SER A 107 -9.37 2.85 -5.10
C SER A 107 -8.21 3.85 -5.15
N GLY A 108 -7.39 3.88 -4.08
CA GLY A 108 -6.11 4.59 -4.09
C GLY A 108 -5.25 4.20 -5.29
N GLY A 109 -4.92 2.91 -5.41
CA GLY A 109 -4.00 2.43 -6.44
C GLY A 109 -4.55 2.53 -7.87
N LEU A 110 -5.86 2.49 -8.10
CA LEU A 110 -6.41 2.45 -9.46
C LEU A 110 -7.11 3.74 -9.92
N GLU A 111 -7.55 4.60 -8.99
CA GLU A 111 -8.48 5.71 -9.26
C GLU A 111 -8.03 7.07 -8.75
N SER A 112 -7.25 7.15 -7.65
CA SER A 112 -7.00 8.45 -7.01
C SER A 112 -5.54 8.80 -6.72
N ASN A 113 -4.69 7.83 -6.35
CA ASN A 113 -3.30 8.14 -5.98
C ASN A 113 -2.45 8.52 -7.20
N PHE A 114 -1.40 9.30 -6.95
CA PHE A 114 -0.29 9.46 -7.91
C PHE A 114 0.51 8.17 -7.99
N GLU A 115 0.18 7.37 -9.00
CA GLU A 115 0.82 6.10 -9.27
C GLU A 115 1.52 6.16 -10.62
N SER A 116 2.60 5.40 -10.76
CA SER A 116 3.28 5.21 -12.04
C SER A 116 3.14 3.76 -12.47
N ALA A 117 2.74 3.55 -13.73
CA ALA A 117 2.69 2.24 -14.35
C ALA A 117 3.25 2.29 -15.76
N ILE A 118 3.88 1.19 -16.15
CA ILE A 118 4.20 0.88 -17.53
C ILE A 118 3.13 -0.09 -18.04
N ILE A 119 2.56 0.24 -19.19
CA ILE A 119 1.63 -0.63 -19.92
C ILE A 119 2.35 -1.06 -21.19
N MET A 120 2.50 -2.38 -21.37
CA MET A 120 3.14 -2.96 -22.55
C MET A 120 2.14 -3.85 -23.27
N ASP A 121 1.95 -3.58 -24.55
CA ASP A 121 1.25 -4.43 -25.49
C ASP A 121 2.29 -5.21 -26.30
N LEU A 122 2.20 -6.54 -26.22
CA LEU A 122 3.23 -7.47 -26.69
C LEU A 122 2.64 -8.40 -27.76
N ASP A 123 3.35 -8.56 -28.87
CA ASP A 123 3.03 -9.56 -29.89
C ASP A 123 3.75 -10.87 -29.56
N LEU A 124 3.00 -11.88 -29.12
CA LEU A 124 3.58 -13.16 -28.69
C LEU A 124 4.10 -14.02 -29.86
N ASN A 125 3.93 -13.60 -31.12
CA ASN A 125 4.65 -14.18 -32.25
C ASN A 125 6.09 -13.67 -32.35
N THR A 126 6.39 -12.51 -31.76
CA THR A 126 7.73 -11.96 -31.71
C THR A 126 8.53 -12.63 -30.58
N PRO A 127 9.69 -13.27 -30.87
CA PRO A 127 10.42 -14.03 -29.85
C PRO A 127 10.81 -13.22 -28.60
N SER A 128 11.21 -11.96 -28.74
CA SER A 128 11.58 -11.09 -27.61
C SER A 128 10.39 -10.77 -26.71
N ASP A 129 9.25 -10.41 -27.30
CA ASP A 129 8.02 -10.07 -26.61
C ASP A 129 7.44 -11.28 -25.89
N SER A 130 7.43 -12.43 -26.58
CA SER A 130 7.05 -13.72 -26.02
C SER A 130 7.92 -14.08 -24.81
N ALA A 131 9.25 -13.97 -24.93
CA ALA A 131 10.17 -14.25 -23.83
C ALA A 131 9.93 -13.31 -22.63
N ALA A 132 9.77 -12.01 -22.86
CA ALA A 132 9.50 -11.03 -21.80
C ALA A 132 8.15 -11.29 -21.10
N PHE A 133 7.10 -11.56 -21.87
CA PHE A 133 5.78 -11.88 -21.32
C PHE A 133 5.82 -13.15 -20.49
N TYR A 134 6.37 -14.24 -21.03
CA TYR A 134 6.40 -15.53 -20.35
C TYR A 134 7.32 -15.53 -19.13
N HIS A 135 8.37 -14.71 -19.10
CA HIS A 135 9.17 -14.52 -17.89
C HIS A 135 8.32 -13.98 -16.73
N LEU A 136 7.51 -12.95 -16.95
CA LEU A 136 6.59 -12.40 -15.93
C LEU A 136 5.42 -13.35 -15.63
N TRP A 137 4.86 -13.99 -16.65
CA TRP A 137 3.75 -14.94 -16.49
C TRP A 137 4.14 -16.15 -15.64
N ASN A 138 5.34 -16.68 -15.87
CA ASN A 138 5.86 -17.83 -15.15
C ASN A 138 6.29 -17.44 -13.73
N SER A 139 6.89 -16.27 -13.51
CA SER A 139 7.24 -15.84 -12.15
C SER A 139 6.04 -15.73 -11.21
N VAL A 140 4.88 -15.29 -11.73
CA VAL A 140 3.61 -15.33 -10.98
C VAL A 140 3.11 -16.78 -10.80
N ASN A 141 3.28 -17.63 -11.82
CA ASN A 141 2.87 -19.03 -11.74
C ASN A 141 3.67 -19.81 -10.69
N ASP A 142 4.96 -19.52 -10.57
CA ASP A 142 5.90 -20.17 -9.67
C ASP A 142 5.59 -19.91 -8.20
N LEU A 143 4.82 -18.86 -7.88
CA LEU A 143 4.29 -18.62 -6.53
C LEU A 143 3.47 -19.82 -6.04
N LYS A 144 2.81 -20.56 -6.94
CA LYS A 144 2.02 -21.77 -6.62
C LYS A 144 2.90 -22.98 -6.29
N SER A 145 4.21 -22.90 -6.51
CA SER A 145 5.11 -24.00 -6.22
C SER A 145 5.09 -24.33 -4.73
N THR A 146 4.79 -25.59 -4.42
CA THR A 146 4.77 -26.10 -3.04
C THR A 146 6.15 -26.06 -2.39
N ALA A 147 7.22 -25.92 -3.18
CA ALA A 147 8.58 -25.73 -2.67
C ALA A 147 8.72 -24.45 -1.83
N TYR A 148 7.96 -23.40 -2.17
CA TYR A 148 7.97 -22.14 -1.42
C TYR A 148 6.95 -22.13 -0.29
N GLY A 149 5.81 -22.83 -0.45
CA GLY A 149 4.75 -22.87 0.57
C GLY A 149 4.14 -21.51 0.91
N ILE A 150 4.27 -20.53 0.01
CA ILE A 150 3.85 -19.14 0.21
C ILE A 150 2.45 -18.84 -0.34
N ALA A 151 2.01 -19.57 -1.38
CA ALA A 151 0.70 -19.40 -2.00
C ALA A 151 -0.28 -20.46 -1.49
N VAL A 152 -1.37 -20.00 -0.88
CA VAL A 152 -2.43 -20.86 -0.35
C VAL A 152 -3.72 -20.57 -1.10
N PRO A 153 -4.35 -21.59 -1.72
CA PRO A 153 -5.68 -21.42 -2.29
C PRO A 153 -6.64 -20.90 -1.22
N LEU A 154 -7.34 -19.81 -1.53
CA LEU A 154 -8.29 -19.21 -0.64
C LEU A 154 -9.62 -19.95 -0.70
N ASP A 155 -10.23 -20.16 0.46
CA ASP A 155 -11.63 -20.56 0.60
C ASP A 155 -12.31 -19.73 1.70
N LYS A 156 -13.63 -19.87 1.83
CA LYS A 156 -14.43 -19.13 2.82
C LYS A 156 -14.01 -19.43 4.25
N ASP A 157 -13.58 -20.66 4.53
CA ASP A 157 -13.13 -21.06 5.86
C ASP A 157 -11.83 -20.33 6.23
N LEU A 158 -10.87 -20.26 5.31
CA LEU A 158 -9.62 -19.53 5.51
C LEU A 158 -9.86 -18.04 5.71
N VAL A 159 -10.78 -17.41 4.96
CA VAL A 159 -11.17 -16.01 5.20
C VAL A 159 -11.68 -15.82 6.63
N ASN A 160 -12.57 -16.69 7.10
CA ASN A 160 -13.13 -16.63 8.45
C ASN A 160 -12.05 -16.85 9.52
N VAL A 161 -11.13 -17.79 9.31
CA VAL A 161 -9.99 -18.03 10.21
C VAL A 161 -9.09 -16.79 10.30
N LEU A 162 -8.73 -16.18 9.16
CA LEU A 162 -7.89 -14.99 9.15
C LEU A 162 -8.59 -13.79 9.81
N HIS A 163 -9.89 -13.62 9.56
CA HIS A 163 -10.70 -12.59 10.20
C HIS A 163 -10.80 -12.79 11.71
N GLY A 164 -11.12 -14.01 12.17
CA GLY A 164 -11.22 -14.35 13.60
C GLY A 164 -9.90 -14.17 14.35
N ASN A 165 -8.77 -14.30 13.65
CA ASN A 165 -7.43 -14.00 14.17
C ASN A 165 -7.00 -12.53 13.96
N ASN A 166 -7.88 -11.68 13.44
CA ASN A 166 -7.65 -10.24 13.26
C ASN A 166 -6.44 -9.94 12.34
N LEU A 167 -6.27 -10.76 11.30
CA LEU A 167 -5.19 -10.69 10.31
C LEU A 167 -5.58 -9.96 9.02
N LEU A 168 -6.85 -9.57 8.89
CA LEU A 168 -7.39 -8.83 7.76
C LEU A 168 -7.89 -7.45 8.21
N ALA A 169 -7.86 -6.47 7.29
CA ALA A 169 -8.62 -5.24 7.48
C ALA A 169 -10.14 -5.51 7.33
N ILE A 170 -10.96 -4.61 7.86
CA ILE A 170 -12.42 -4.60 7.67
C ILE A 170 -12.82 -3.29 7.02
N GLU A 171 -13.69 -3.36 6.01
CA GLU A 171 -14.28 -2.24 5.29
C GLU A 171 -15.70 -1.98 5.79
N GLU A 172 -15.88 -1.55 7.04
CA GLU A 172 -17.19 -1.08 7.51
C GLU A 172 -17.48 0.36 7.03
N ILE A 173 -18.76 0.61 6.72
CA ILE A 173 -19.31 1.97 6.56
C ILE A 173 -19.42 2.60 7.97
N ILE A 174 -19.08 3.89 8.07
CA ILE A 174 -19.05 4.86 9.21
C ILE A 174 -17.82 4.83 10.17
N PRO A 175 -17.51 5.96 10.86
CA PRO A 175 -16.18 6.55 10.98
C PRO A 175 -15.37 6.03 12.16
N GLY A 176 -14.07 5.88 11.96
CA GLY A 176 -13.11 5.88 13.05
C GLY A 176 -12.79 4.50 13.65
N LYS A 177 -11.51 4.18 13.52
CA LYS A 177 -10.67 3.31 14.38
C LYS A 177 -10.92 1.81 14.33
N ALA A 178 -9.95 1.13 13.71
CA ALA A 178 -9.12 0.14 14.40
C ALA A 178 -7.78 -0.08 13.66
N THR A 179 -6.72 0.67 14.00
CA THR A 179 -5.35 0.23 13.73
C THR A 179 -4.84 -0.51 14.95
N ILE A 180 -4.82 -1.84 14.87
CA ILE A 180 -4.15 -2.66 15.88
C ILE A 180 -2.69 -2.76 15.44
N GLN A 181 -1.82 -1.99 16.08
CA GLN A 181 -0.38 -2.26 16.12
C GLN A 181 -0.14 -3.13 17.36
N GLN A 182 -0.12 -4.44 17.17
CA GLN A 182 0.44 -5.38 18.15
C GLN A 182 1.25 -6.44 17.41
N ASP A 183 2.54 -6.42 17.71
CA ASP A 183 3.54 -7.50 17.59
C ASP A 183 3.59 -8.26 16.25
N TYR A 184 4.35 -7.70 15.29
CA TYR A 184 4.63 -8.30 13.98
C TYR A 184 5.16 -9.74 14.09
N GLN A 185 5.95 -10.05 15.11
CA GLN A 185 6.56 -11.37 15.29
C GLN A 185 5.52 -12.43 15.70
N LYS A 186 4.59 -12.07 16.60
CA LYS A 186 3.49 -12.94 17.01
C LYS A 186 2.50 -13.19 15.86
N ARG A 187 2.23 -12.17 15.03
CA ARG A 187 1.38 -12.30 13.83
C ARG A 187 1.99 -13.17 12.75
N ALA A 188 3.26 -12.96 12.44
CA ALA A 188 3.98 -13.78 11.46
C ALA A 188 3.91 -15.26 11.87
N THR A 189 4.04 -15.56 13.17
CA THR A 189 3.93 -16.93 13.68
C THR A 189 2.55 -17.53 13.45
N ILE A 190 1.47 -16.83 13.84
CA ILE A 190 0.08 -17.29 13.64
C ILE A 190 -0.24 -17.49 12.14
N LEU A 191 0.15 -16.53 11.29
CA LEU A 191 -0.04 -16.61 9.84
C LEU A 191 0.62 -17.86 9.24
N ASN A 192 1.83 -18.18 9.69
CA ASN A 192 2.54 -19.36 9.21
C ASN A 192 1.88 -20.66 9.61
N ASP A 193 1.35 -20.76 10.83
CA ASP A 193 0.67 -21.97 11.29
C ASP A 193 -0.66 -22.17 10.55
N ILE A 194 -1.39 -21.08 10.28
CA ILE A 194 -2.61 -21.09 9.44
C ILE A 194 -2.29 -21.53 8.01
N PHE A 195 -1.22 -20.99 7.40
CA PHE A 195 -0.84 -21.34 6.02
C PHE A 195 -0.38 -22.80 5.92
N ARG A 196 0.44 -23.28 6.87
CA ARG A 196 0.89 -24.68 6.91
C ARG A 196 -0.27 -25.66 7.09
N SER A 197 -1.22 -25.36 7.98
CA SER A 197 -2.40 -26.21 8.18
C SER A 197 -3.29 -26.22 6.93
N SER A 198 -3.51 -25.08 6.29
CA SER A 198 -4.31 -24.97 5.06
C SER A 198 -3.68 -25.71 3.88
N LEU A 199 -2.36 -25.62 3.69
CA LEU A 199 -1.62 -26.40 2.69
C LEU A 199 -1.71 -27.91 2.96
N SER A 200 -1.62 -28.32 4.22
CA SER A 200 -1.71 -29.72 4.63
C SER A 200 -3.11 -30.32 4.42
N VAL A 201 -4.17 -29.53 4.67
CA VAL A 201 -5.56 -29.93 4.41
C VAL A 201 -5.81 -30.07 2.92
N ASN A 202 -5.30 -29.15 2.09
CA ASN A 202 -5.44 -29.22 0.64
C ASN A 202 -4.70 -30.41 0.01
N LEU A 203 -3.51 -30.76 0.53
CA LEU A 203 -2.80 -31.98 0.14
C LEU A 203 -3.61 -33.25 0.49
N LYS A 204 -4.25 -33.28 1.66
CA LYS A 204 -5.13 -34.40 2.08
C LYS A 204 -6.43 -34.47 1.27
N ARG A 205 -7.03 -33.33 0.89
CA ARG A 205 -8.20 -33.27 0.00
C ARG A 205 -7.86 -33.74 -1.42
N LYS A 206 -6.70 -33.35 -1.98
CA LYS A 206 -6.20 -33.90 -3.26
C LYS A 206 -5.91 -35.40 -3.19
N SER A 207 -5.35 -35.89 -2.09
CA SER A 207 -5.13 -37.33 -1.86
C SER A 207 -6.44 -38.12 -1.75
N LYS A 208 -7.47 -37.58 -1.08
CA LYS A 208 -8.80 -38.22 -0.99
C LYS A 208 -9.59 -38.17 -2.30
N ASN A 209 -9.42 -37.14 -3.12
CA ASN A 209 -10.07 -37.09 -4.44
C ASN A 209 -9.40 -38.02 -5.47
N ASN A 210 -8.14 -38.42 -5.26
CA ASN A 210 -7.47 -39.45 -6.06
C ASN A 210 -7.67 -40.89 -5.53
N SER A 211 -8.40 -41.11 -4.43
CA SER A 211 -8.63 -42.45 -3.87
C SER A 211 -10.00 -43.06 -4.21
N ASN A 212 -10.77 -42.45 -5.12
CA ASN A 212 -12.02 -43.02 -5.63
C ASN A 212 -11.85 -43.49 -7.08
N TYR A 213 -11.03 -44.51 -7.29
CA TYR A 213 -11.24 -45.44 -8.40
C TYR A 213 -11.74 -46.77 -7.85
N ILE A 214 -12.93 -47.11 -8.33
CA ILE A 214 -13.70 -48.31 -8.04
C ILE A 214 -12.88 -49.54 -8.45
N LYS A 215 -12.75 -50.50 -7.53
CA LYS A 215 -12.38 -51.89 -7.79
C LYS A 215 -13.46 -52.54 -8.67
N LEU A 216 -13.14 -52.79 -9.93
CA LEU A 216 -13.74 -53.79 -10.83
C LEU A 216 -12.54 -54.28 -11.65
N GLY A 217 -11.98 -55.46 -11.40
CA GLY A 217 -12.55 -56.77 -11.69
C GLY A 217 -11.62 -57.42 -12.71
N ASP A 218 -10.98 -58.53 -12.32
CA ASP A 218 -10.01 -59.26 -13.12
C ASP A 218 -10.59 -59.74 -14.46
N SER A 219 -9.87 -59.49 -15.56
CA SER A 219 -9.76 -60.44 -16.67
C SER A 219 -8.60 -60.08 -17.61
N SER A 220 -7.62 -60.97 -17.60
CA SER A 220 -6.57 -61.23 -18.59
C SER A 220 -6.78 -60.76 -20.04
N SER A 221 -5.75 -60.13 -20.61
CA SER A 221 -5.10 -60.58 -21.85
C SER A 221 -3.81 -59.81 -22.14
N GLN A 222 -2.77 -60.55 -22.47
CA GLN A 222 -1.41 -60.15 -22.85
C GLN A 222 -1.38 -59.29 -24.12
N GLN A 223 -0.44 -58.35 -24.19
CA GLN A 223 0.53 -58.28 -25.30
C GLN A 223 1.65 -57.27 -25.02
N GLU A 224 2.88 -57.76 -25.21
CA GLU A 224 4.16 -57.07 -25.17
C GLU A 224 4.31 -56.07 -26.32
N THR A 225 5.09 -54.99 -26.12
CA THR A 225 6.26 -54.68 -26.96
C THR A 225 7.16 -53.63 -26.29
N ASN A 226 8.46 -53.83 -26.51
CA ASN A 226 9.64 -53.18 -25.93
C ASN A 226 9.89 -51.72 -26.39
N ASN A 227 10.51 -50.87 -25.55
CA ASN A 227 11.88 -50.37 -25.77
C ASN A 227 12.39 -49.35 -24.72
N THR A 228 13.48 -49.77 -24.06
CA THR A 228 14.74 -49.07 -23.71
C THR A 228 14.78 -47.72 -22.95
N ASP A 229 15.17 -47.87 -21.69
CA ASP A 229 16.05 -47.08 -20.81
C ASP A 229 16.81 -45.86 -21.34
N PHE A 230 16.75 -44.76 -20.56
CA PHE A 230 17.92 -43.96 -20.12
C PHE A 230 17.59 -43.30 -18.77
N VAL A 231 18.26 -43.74 -17.70
CA VAL A 231 18.25 -43.13 -16.37
C VAL A 231 19.66 -42.65 -16.07
N THR A 232 19.83 -41.35 -15.79
CA THR A 232 21.06 -40.81 -15.20
C THR A 232 20.73 -40.08 -13.91
N THR A 233 21.22 -40.67 -12.82
CA THR A 233 21.18 -40.20 -11.43
C THR A 233 22.26 -39.16 -11.20
N ILE A 234 21.94 -38.01 -10.60
CA ILE A 234 22.93 -37.09 -10.01
C ILE A 234 22.67 -36.99 -8.50
N LYS A 235 23.70 -37.33 -7.71
CA LYS A 235 23.74 -37.22 -6.24
C LYS A 235 24.10 -35.78 -5.81
N PRO A 236 23.66 -35.32 -4.62
CA PRO A 236 23.97 -33.99 -4.10
C PRO A 236 25.35 -33.97 -3.43
N ALA A 237 26.12 -32.91 -3.66
CA ALA A 237 27.41 -32.66 -3.02
C ALA A 237 27.23 -31.81 -1.74
N ASP A 238 27.53 -32.48 -0.62
CA ASP A 238 28.16 -32.06 0.64
C ASP A 238 28.14 -30.60 1.11
N ALA A 239 27.68 -30.49 2.36
CA ALA A 239 27.83 -29.37 3.27
C ALA A 239 29.30 -29.08 3.61
N LEU A 240 29.63 -27.81 3.83
CA LEU A 240 30.85 -27.39 4.51
C LEU A 240 30.52 -26.43 5.65
N ASP A 241 31.25 -26.67 6.73
CA ASP A 241 31.03 -26.34 8.12
C ASP A 241 31.49 -24.92 8.49
N LEU A 242 30.91 -24.40 9.56
CA LEU A 242 31.21 -23.11 10.19
C LEU A 242 32.27 -23.31 11.28
N THR A 243 33.48 -22.77 11.10
CA THR A 243 34.33 -22.31 12.24
C THR A 243 35.44 -21.38 11.76
N ASP A 244 35.64 -20.33 12.57
CA ASP A 244 36.89 -19.63 12.88
C ASP A 244 37.33 -18.36 12.11
N MET A 245 37.29 -17.27 12.92
CA MET A 245 38.37 -16.32 13.23
C MET A 245 38.30 -14.91 12.65
N ASP A 246 38.10 -13.99 13.59
CA ASP A 246 38.25 -12.53 13.52
C ASP A 246 39.69 -12.06 13.23
N ASN A 247 39.76 -10.87 12.62
CA ASN A 247 40.84 -9.87 12.63
C ASN A 247 42.17 -10.15 11.91
N ILE A 248 42.51 -9.31 10.92
CA ILE A 248 43.59 -8.29 10.99
C ILE A 248 43.60 -7.44 9.70
N ASP A 249 44.10 -6.22 9.89
CA ASP A 249 43.99 -4.96 9.17
C ASP A 249 45.05 -4.75 8.05
N GLN A 250 44.81 -3.71 7.23
CA GLN A 250 45.74 -2.88 6.43
C GLN A 250 46.43 -3.35 5.12
N ASP A 251 45.94 -2.70 4.03
CA ASP A 251 46.64 -1.75 3.14
C ASP A 251 47.64 -2.20 2.03
N GLN A 252 47.41 -1.59 0.85
CA GLN A 252 48.21 -1.37 -0.37
C GLN A 252 48.83 -2.55 -1.17
N SER A 253 48.48 -2.61 -2.46
CA SER A 253 49.38 -2.16 -3.54
C SER A 253 48.82 -2.33 -4.96
N ASN A 254 49.11 -1.31 -5.77
CA ASN A 254 48.84 -1.12 -7.20
C ASN A 254 49.42 -2.22 -8.11
N ILE A 255 48.71 -2.60 -9.19
CA ILE A 255 49.31 -2.71 -10.54
C ILE A 255 48.34 -2.19 -11.63
N LYS A 256 48.90 -1.28 -12.44
CA LYS A 256 48.44 -0.51 -13.60
C LYS A 256 47.90 -1.35 -14.78
N CYS A 257 47.01 -0.76 -15.59
CA CYS A 257 47.41 -0.31 -16.94
C CYS A 257 46.48 0.76 -17.54
N ASN A 258 47.08 1.90 -17.89
CA ASN A 258 46.52 3.05 -18.58
C ASN A 258 46.52 2.84 -20.10
N SER A 259 45.50 3.34 -20.80
CA SER A 259 45.60 4.23 -21.97
C SER A 259 44.15 4.51 -22.40
N PHE A 260 43.61 5.72 -22.41
CA PHE A 260 44.06 6.89 -23.16
C PHE A 260 43.67 8.18 -22.40
N LEU A 261 44.64 9.06 -22.19
CA LEU A 261 44.42 10.46 -21.80
C LEU A 261 44.71 11.33 -23.03
N LYS A 262 43.79 12.25 -23.34
CA LYS A 262 43.97 13.71 -23.39
C LYS A 262 42.99 14.33 -24.39
N ASN A 263 42.10 15.16 -23.87
CA ASN A 263 42.14 16.58 -24.22
C ASN A 263 41.51 17.40 -23.10
N ASN A 264 42.34 18.26 -22.52
CA ASN A 264 41.96 19.28 -21.55
C ASN A 264 41.13 20.36 -22.24
N THR A 265 39.99 20.71 -21.66
CA THR A 265 39.46 22.08 -21.69
C THR A 265 38.81 22.35 -20.34
N GLU A 266 39.18 23.48 -19.75
CA GLU A 266 38.70 23.98 -18.46
C GLU A 266 37.16 23.96 -18.43
N LYS A 267 36.58 23.17 -17.54
CA LYS A 267 35.15 23.25 -17.21
C LYS A 267 35.01 24.11 -15.97
N THR A 268 34.62 25.36 -16.19
CA THR A 268 33.95 26.19 -15.20
C THR A 268 32.85 25.35 -14.56
N LEU A 269 32.84 25.24 -13.23
CA LEU A 269 31.76 24.61 -12.47
C LEU A 269 30.47 25.41 -12.71
N LEU A 270 29.67 24.96 -13.66
CA LEU A 270 28.27 25.36 -13.78
C LEU A 270 27.52 24.69 -12.64
N VAL A 271 27.31 25.44 -11.56
CA VAL A 271 26.23 25.15 -10.62
C VAL A 271 24.93 25.21 -11.42
N PRO A 272 24.09 24.15 -11.43
CA PRO A 272 22.80 24.21 -12.10
C PRO A 272 21.97 25.30 -11.43
N THR A 273 21.75 26.42 -12.12
CA THR A 273 20.68 27.35 -11.75
C THR A 273 19.37 26.64 -12.04
N GLU A 274 18.61 26.37 -10.98
CA GLU A 274 17.23 25.88 -11.11
C GLU A 274 16.41 26.82 -12.01
N PRO A 275 15.42 26.30 -12.74
CA PRO A 275 14.50 27.13 -13.49
C PRO A 275 13.83 28.10 -12.52
N THR A 276 14.12 29.40 -12.67
CA THR A 276 13.41 30.46 -11.97
C THR A 276 11.98 30.44 -12.47
N ARG A 277 11.11 29.70 -11.77
CA ARG A 277 9.66 29.85 -11.93
C ARG A 277 9.30 31.24 -11.45
N ASP A 278 8.64 31.97 -12.33
CA ASP A 278 7.94 33.20 -12.02
C ASP A 278 6.85 32.89 -10.98
N PHE A 279 7.04 33.37 -9.74
CA PHE A 279 6.12 33.18 -8.61
C PHE A 279 5.00 34.23 -8.57
N SER A 280 4.82 35.03 -9.62
CA SER A 280 4.06 36.26 -9.50
C SER A 280 2.53 36.16 -9.60
N ASN A 281 1.88 34.98 -9.69
CA ASN A 281 0.42 34.99 -9.88
C ASN A 281 -0.47 33.84 -9.35
N ASP A 282 -0.01 32.97 -8.45
CA ASP A 282 -0.90 31.98 -7.80
C ASP A 282 -0.51 31.78 -6.32
N SER A 283 -1.17 32.49 -5.39
CA SER A 283 -0.94 32.31 -3.96
C SER A 283 -1.54 30.99 -3.48
N TYR A 284 -0.70 29.99 -3.20
CA TYR A 284 -1.11 28.81 -2.45
C TYR A 284 -1.33 29.20 -1.00
N GLU A 285 -2.54 29.08 -0.47
CA GLU A 285 -2.75 29.34 0.96
C GLU A 285 -2.20 28.19 1.79
N THR A 286 -1.09 28.42 2.50
CA THR A 286 -0.55 27.46 3.47
C THR A 286 -0.67 28.03 4.88
N PHE A 287 -1.31 27.28 5.77
CA PHE A 287 -1.43 27.62 7.17
C PHE A 287 -0.36 26.90 7.99
N LEU A 288 0.32 27.61 8.89
CA LEU A 288 1.29 27.02 9.79
C LEU A 288 0.86 27.24 11.23
N LEU A 289 1.00 26.21 12.05
CA LEU A 289 0.60 26.20 13.44
C LEU A 289 1.61 25.44 14.28
N GLN A 290 2.13 26.11 15.31
CA GLN A 290 2.79 25.40 16.39
C GLN A 290 1.73 24.67 17.22
N ILE A 291 1.88 23.36 17.33
CA ILE A 291 0.88 22.47 17.95
C ILE A 291 1.36 21.91 19.28
N LYS A 292 0.38 21.60 20.12
CA LYS A 292 0.55 20.85 21.36
C LYS A 292 -0.60 19.85 21.43
N PRO A 293 -0.41 18.63 20.91
CA PRO A 293 -1.43 17.59 21.02
C PRO A 293 -1.75 17.32 22.48
N HIS A 294 -3.03 17.39 22.85
CA HIS A 294 -3.49 17.01 24.19
C HIS A 294 -3.56 15.49 24.30
N HIS A 295 -3.59 14.96 25.53
CA HIS A 295 -3.67 13.51 25.80
C HIS A 295 -4.87 12.80 25.13
N ASN A 296 -5.91 13.55 24.78
CA ASN A 296 -7.11 13.06 24.09
C ASN A 296 -7.03 13.18 22.55
N GLY A 297 -5.90 13.66 22.01
CA GLY A 297 -5.69 13.90 20.58
C GLY A 297 -6.17 15.26 20.08
N GLU A 298 -6.74 16.11 20.94
CA GLU A 298 -7.16 17.46 20.52
C GLU A 298 -5.96 18.39 20.34
N ILE A 299 -5.96 19.14 19.24
CA ILE A 299 -5.09 20.27 18.97
C ILE A 299 -5.98 21.50 18.92
N PHE A 300 -5.64 22.50 19.71
CA PHE A 300 -6.44 23.73 19.77
C PHE A 300 -5.94 24.76 18.76
N LEU A 301 -6.87 25.39 18.06
CA LEU A 301 -6.63 26.46 17.11
C LEU A 301 -7.53 27.64 17.48
N SER A 302 -6.96 28.84 17.63
CA SER A 302 -7.77 30.01 18.02
C SER A 302 -8.76 30.41 16.92
N LYS A 303 -9.98 30.80 17.29
CA LYS A 303 -10.95 31.38 16.34
C LYS A 303 -10.40 32.63 15.65
N ARG A 304 -9.50 33.37 16.31
CA ARG A 304 -8.81 34.52 15.71
C ARG A 304 -8.03 34.09 14.45
N ALA A 305 -7.22 33.04 14.53
CA ALA A 305 -6.47 32.53 13.39
C ALA A 305 -7.40 32.06 12.26
N VAL A 306 -8.50 31.36 12.61
CA VAL A 306 -9.50 30.88 11.64
C VAL A 306 -10.24 32.03 10.95
N ASN A 307 -10.54 33.11 11.68
CA ASN A 307 -11.20 34.28 11.10
C ASN A 307 -10.34 35.03 10.07
N GLU A 308 -9.02 34.83 10.07
CA GLU A 308 -8.15 35.46 9.06
C GLU A 308 -8.37 34.87 7.67
N ARG A 309 -8.75 33.59 7.58
CA ARG A 309 -9.07 32.85 6.35
C ARG A 309 -10.14 31.81 6.60
N LYS A 310 -11.39 32.25 6.72
CA LYS A 310 -12.52 31.36 7.07
C LYS A 310 -12.74 30.25 6.04
N GLU A 311 -12.63 30.59 4.77
CA GLU A 311 -12.79 29.66 3.64
C GLU A 311 -11.67 28.61 3.60
N PHE A 312 -10.48 28.94 4.10
CA PHE A 312 -9.41 27.96 4.25
C PHE A 312 -9.89 26.78 5.10
N PHE A 313 -10.56 27.03 6.23
CA PHE A 313 -11.03 26.02 7.18
C PHE A 313 -12.45 25.50 6.93
N GLY A 314 -13.20 26.07 5.98
CA GLY A 314 -14.62 25.79 5.81
C GLY A 314 -15.47 26.29 6.98
N PHE A 315 -15.13 27.45 7.55
CA PHE A 315 -15.85 28.07 8.68
C PHE A 315 -16.83 29.16 8.16
N PRO A 316 -18.06 29.30 8.69
CA PRO A 316 -18.64 28.58 9.82
C PRO A 316 -18.99 27.12 9.49
N PHE A 317 -18.89 26.27 10.50
CA PHE A 317 -19.20 24.85 10.39
C PHE A 317 -20.71 24.63 10.27
N THR A 318 -21.11 23.71 9.39
CA THR A 318 -22.50 23.46 9.00
C THR A 318 -23.16 22.30 9.76
N GLY A 319 -22.37 21.40 10.34
CA GLY A 319 -22.86 20.27 11.12
C GLY A 319 -22.87 20.53 12.62
N ASN A 320 -23.29 19.52 13.38
CA ASN A 320 -23.29 19.53 14.84
C ASN A 320 -22.80 18.20 15.39
N THR A 321 -22.02 18.24 16.48
CA THR A 321 -21.57 17.03 17.18
C THR A 321 -22.75 16.26 17.76
N LYS A 322 -22.70 14.93 17.73
CA LYS A 322 -23.65 14.10 18.48
C LYS A 322 -23.29 14.09 19.97
N PRO A 323 -24.18 14.53 20.86
CA PRO A 323 -23.86 14.63 22.28
C PRO A 323 -23.77 13.24 22.91
N LYS A 324 -22.72 12.98 23.69
CA LYS A 324 -22.51 11.68 24.37
C LYS A 324 -23.57 11.33 25.42
N LYS A 325 -24.32 12.33 25.89
CA LYS A 325 -25.46 12.20 26.81
C LYS A 325 -26.55 13.16 26.33
N THR A 326 -27.81 12.79 26.47
CA THR A 326 -28.99 13.58 26.03
C THR A 326 -29.07 14.99 26.63
N LYS A 327 -28.37 15.27 27.74
CA LYS A 327 -28.31 16.61 28.37
C LYS A 327 -27.14 17.48 27.93
N ASN A 328 -26.20 16.97 27.14
CA ASN A 328 -25.03 17.75 26.73
C ASN A 328 -25.36 18.62 25.51
N SER A 329 -24.86 19.87 25.51
CA SER A 329 -24.94 20.74 24.34
C SER A 329 -24.21 20.11 23.15
N THR A 330 -24.71 20.38 21.95
CA THR A 330 -24.02 20.11 20.69
C THR A 330 -23.11 21.28 20.34
N TYR A 331 -22.03 21.00 19.63
CA TYR A 331 -21.10 22.01 19.12
C TYR A 331 -21.11 21.99 17.59
N PRO A 332 -20.96 23.15 16.92
CA PRO A 332 -20.81 23.17 15.47
C PRO A 332 -19.60 22.32 15.03
N GLN A 333 -19.78 21.49 14.00
CA GLN A 333 -18.78 20.56 13.48
C GLN A 333 -18.65 20.72 11.97
N ARG A 334 -17.41 20.72 11.45
CA ARG A 334 -17.19 20.73 9.99
C ARG A 334 -17.74 19.44 9.41
N VAL A 335 -18.72 19.54 8.52
CA VAL A 335 -19.35 18.38 7.88
C VAL A 335 -19.36 18.62 6.36
N PRO A 336 -18.77 17.71 5.56
CA PRO A 336 -18.02 16.53 5.99
C PRO A 336 -16.73 16.90 6.74
N ASP A 337 -16.24 15.97 7.60
CA ASP A 337 -14.90 16.10 8.17
C ASP A 337 -13.90 16.16 7.00
N PRO A 338 -12.93 17.09 7.00
CA PRO A 338 -11.95 17.21 5.92
C PRO A 338 -11.14 15.94 5.79
N LEU A 339 -10.98 15.45 4.56
CA LEU A 339 -10.04 14.37 4.28
C LEU A 339 -8.65 14.95 4.13
N VAL A 340 -7.69 14.44 4.90
CA VAL A 340 -6.33 14.98 4.92
C VAL A 340 -5.29 13.87 4.81
N ASN A 341 -4.15 14.19 4.21
CA ASN A 341 -2.94 13.40 4.40
C ASN A 341 -2.11 14.05 5.52
N ILE A 342 -1.55 13.26 6.44
CA ILE A 342 -0.70 13.73 7.55
C ILE A 342 0.63 12.98 7.52
N TYR A 343 1.73 13.71 7.42
CA TYR A 343 3.10 13.20 7.52
C TYR A 343 3.76 13.81 8.74
N VAL A 344 4.44 12.99 9.55
CA VAL A 344 5.21 13.46 10.71
C VAL A 344 6.68 13.13 10.51
N TYR A 345 7.54 14.13 10.60
CA TYR A 345 8.99 14.00 10.46
C TYR A 345 9.71 14.36 11.76
N GLY A 346 10.58 13.45 12.17
CA GLY A 346 11.47 13.51 13.33
C GLY A 346 12.90 13.93 13.00
N GLN A 347 13.81 13.63 13.93
CA GLN A 347 15.25 13.78 13.74
C GLN A 347 15.76 13.14 12.44
N ASN A 348 16.73 13.80 11.79
CA ASN A 348 17.37 13.35 10.55
C ASN A 348 16.38 13.04 9.40
N GLY A 349 15.20 13.67 9.41
CA GLY A 349 14.17 13.42 8.39
C GLY A 349 13.46 12.08 8.55
N ASN A 350 13.61 11.39 9.68
CA ASN A 350 12.92 10.13 9.94
C ASN A 350 11.40 10.32 9.93
N GLN A 351 10.69 9.57 9.09
CA GLN A 351 9.24 9.66 8.99
C GLN A 351 8.59 8.83 10.11
N LEU A 352 8.02 9.52 11.10
CA LEU A 352 7.44 8.91 12.31
C LEU A 352 6.01 8.41 12.09
N LEU A 353 5.26 9.06 11.18
CA LEU A 353 3.86 8.74 10.92
C LEU A 353 3.48 9.15 9.50
N THR A 354 2.60 8.34 8.90
CA THR A 354 1.85 8.69 7.70
C THR A 354 0.40 8.27 7.90
N LEU A 355 -0.53 9.20 7.69
CA LEU A 355 -1.97 8.94 7.63
C LEU A 355 -2.46 9.47 6.29
N ASN A 356 -3.05 8.61 5.47
CA ASN A 356 -3.62 9.04 4.18
C ASN A 356 -5.14 9.01 4.26
N ASN A 357 -5.80 9.96 3.58
CA ASN A 357 -7.27 10.09 3.56
C ASN A 357 -7.89 10.11 4.98
N TYR A 358 -7.22 10.74 5.94
CA TYR A 358 -7.67 10.81 7.32
C TYR A 358 -8.82 11.82 7.44
N ALA A 359 -10.00 11.37 7.87
CA ALA A 359 -11.10 12.26 8.19
C ALA A 359 -10.77 13.05 9.48
N LEU A 360 -10.35 14.29 9.32
CA LEU A 360 -9.86 15.15 10.38
C LEU A 360 -11.02 15.84 11.09
N ASN A 361 -11.41 15.30 12.24
CA ASN A 361 -12.51 15.88 13.01
C ASN A 361 -12.20 17.33 13.46
N MET A 362 -13.07 18.27 13.11
CA MET A 362 -12.96 19.68 13.48
C MET A 362 -14.26 20.19 14.12
N VAL A 363 -14.16 20.66 15.37
CA VAL A 363 -15.30 21.13 16.16
C VAL A 363 -15.04 22.56 16.65
N TYR A 364 -16.05 23.43 16.53
CA TYR A 364 -16.00 24.76 17.10
C TYR A 364 -16.51 24.74 18.54
N TYR A 365 -15.61 25.02 19.49
CA TYR A 365 -15.91 25.10 20.90
C TYR A 365 -16.17 26.56 21.31
N GLU A 366 -17.45 26.95 21.22
CA GLU A 366 -17.90 28.34 21.37
C GLU A 366 -17.40 29.04 22.64
N SER A 367 -17.50 28.38 23.80
CA SER A 367 -17.22 29.00 25.09
C SER A 367 -15.76 29.43 25.27
N LYS A 368 -14.82 28.85 24.51
CA LYS A 368 -13.40 29.24 24.50
C LYS A 368 -12.97 29.92 23.20
N SER A 369 -13.89 30.09 22.25
CA SER A 369 -13.59 30.64 20.93
C SER A 369 -12.39 29.93 20.27
N GLU A 370 -12.43 28.60 20.26
CA GLU A 370 -11.37 27.75 19.69
C GLU A 370 -11.97 26.68 18.77
N ILE A 371 -11.25 26.34 17.70
CA ILE A 371 -11.47 25.12 16.93
C ILE A 371 -10.61 24.02 17.55
N ARG A 372 -11.22 22.85 17.75
CA ARG A 372 -10.54 21.64 18.19
C ARG A 372 -10.40 20.71 17.00
N ILE A 373 -9.16 20.44 16.64
CA ILE A 373 -8.77 19.48 15.62
C ILE A 373 -8.40 18.19 16.33
N THR A 374 -9.06 17.07 16.03
CA THR A 374 -8.82 15.81 16.77
C THR A 374 -8.05 14.81 15.92
N CYS A 375 -6.82 14.50 16.35
CA CYS A 375 -6.02 13.42 15.78
C CYS A 375 -5.24 12.68 16.89
N SER A 376 -5.83 11.59 17.40
CA SER A 376 -5.23 10.81 18.50
C SER A 376 -3.93 10.10 18.13
N ASN A 377 -3.67 9.89 16.82
CA ASN A 377 -2.46 9.26 16.32
C ASN A 377 -1.20 10.10 16.54
N LEU A 378 -1.35 11.40 16.83
CA LEU A 378 -0.22 12.31 17.06
C LEU A 378 0.30 12.28 18.49
N VAL A 379 -0.49 11.81 19.46
CA VAL A 379 -0.23 12.03 20.90
C VAL A 379 1.10 11.45 21.37
N SER A 380 1.48 10.27 20.91
CA SER A 380 2.74 9.61 21.32
C SER A 380 3.94 9.96 20.45
N LEU A 381 3.73 10.64 19.32
CA LEU A 381 4.75 10.84 18.28
C LEU A 381 5.12 12.30 18.06
N VAL A 382 4.25 13.23 18.45
CA VAL A 382 4.40 14.67 18.18
C VAL A 382 4.61 15.40 19.50
N PRO A 383 5.86 15.78 19.83
CA PRO A 383 6.16 16.57 21.01
C PRO A 383 5.46 17.92 21.01
N GLU A 384 5.33 18.51 22.18
CA GLU A 384 4.83 19.89 22.29
C GLU A 384 5.69 20.84 21.46
N TYR A 385 5.05 21.85 20.88
CA TYR A 385 5.67 22.88 20.05
C TYR A 385 6.18 22.41 18.69
N SER A 386 5.81 21.21 18.22
CA SER A 386 5.99 20.81 16.81
C SER A 386 5.29 21.78 15.86
N ILE A 387 5.77 21.92 14.61
CA ILE A 387 5.13 22.76 13.59
C ILE A 387 4.28 21.89 12.68
N MET A 388 2.98 22.19 12.62
CA MET A 388 2.03 21.65 11.66
C MET A 388 1.86 22.64 10.52
N ILE A 389 2.15 22.20 9.31
CA ILE A 389 1.93 22.89 8.05
C ILE A 389 0.69 22.26 7.42
N MET A 390 -0.33 23.04 7.11
CA MET A 390 -1.53 22.62 6.40
C MET A 390 -1.61 23.37 5.08
N ASN A 391 -1.53 22.65 3.97
CA ASN A 391 -1.63 23.20 2.62
C ASN A 391 -2.88 22.67 1.92
N LYS A 392 -3.54 23.46 1.08
CA LYS A 392 -4.60 22.97 0.18
C LYS A 392 -3.97 22.41 -1.10
N PRO A 393 -4.14 21.12 -1.43
CA PRO A 393 -3.55 20.55 -2.64
C PRO A 393 -4.19 21.14 -3.90
N LYS A 394 -3.39 21.40 -4.94
CA LYS A 394 -3.88 21.98 -6.21
C LYS A 394 -4.65 20.99 -7.09
N GLN A 395 -4.38 19.69 -6.98
CA GLN A 395 -4.75 18.70 -8.00
C GLN A 395 -5.11 17.33 -7.42
N GLU A 396 -5.48 17.26 -6.13
CA GLU A 396 -5.86 16.00 -5.47
C GLU A 396 -7.38 16.01 -5.20
N TYR A 397 -8.13 15.33 -6.07
CA TYR A 397 -9.58 15.23 -5.93
C TYR A 397 -9.93 14.48 -4.64
N GLY A 398 -10.58 15.17 -3.70
CA GLY A 398 -11.08 14.58 -2.46
C GLY A 398 -10.17 14.72 -1.24
N ILE A 399 -9.00 15.34 -1.35
CA ILE A 399 -8.19 15.73 -0.18
C ILE A 399 -8.34 17.24 0.06
N ASP A 400 -8.82 17.59 1.25
CA ASP A 400 -8.99 18.98 1.70
C ASP A 400 -7.64 19.62 2.10
N TYR A 401 -6.75 18.85 2.75
CA TYR A 401 -5.45 19.36 3.20
C TYR A 401 -4.32 18.30 3.12
N GLU A 402 -3.16 18.75 2.66
CA GLU A 402 -1.87 18.11 2.90
C GLU A 402 -1.28 18.68 4.19
N ILE A 403 -1.07 17.82 5.19
CA ILE A 403 -0.56 18.20 6.50
C ILE A 403 0.82 17.60 6.71
N VAL A 404 1.82 18.45 6.91
CA VAL A 404 3.18 18.03 7.28
C VAL A 404 3.49 18.53 8.67
N ILE A 405 4.01 17.66 9.54
CA ILE A 405 4.36 18.00 10.91
C ILE A 405 5.85 17.75 11.11
N HIS A 406 6.58 18.78 11.53
CA HIS A 406 7.97 18.66 11.95
C HIS A 406 8.06 18.76 13.47
N THR A 407 8.62 17.72 14.09
CA THR A 407 8.93 17.74 15.53
C THR A 407 10.10 18.70 15.82
N PRO A 408 10.30 19.15 17.08
CA PRO A 408 11.35 20.11 17.42
C PRO A 408 12.78 19.66 17.08
N ASP A 409 13.03 18.35 17.03
CA ASP A 409 14.29 17.71 16.66
C ASP A 409 14.43 17.46 15.15
N SER A 410 13.42 17.79 14.35
CA SER A 410 13.48 17.66 12.89
C SER A 410 14.39 18.70 12.25
N SER A 411 15.15 18.29 11.22
CA SER A 411 16.10 19.17 10.51
C SER A 411 15.45 20.39 9.84
N HIS A 412 14.13 20.35 9.61
CA HIS A 412 13.38 21.44 8.97
C HIS A 412 12.56 22.28 9.97
N TYR A 413 12.64 21.99 11.27
CA TYR A 413 11.83 22.66 12.29
C TYR A 413 12.07 24.17 12.33
N GLU A 414 13.34 24.60 12.43
CA GLU A 414 13.69 26.03 12.54
C GLU A 414 13.27 26.81 11.30
N TYR A 415 13.40 26.21 10.11
CA TYR A 415 12.95 26.81 8.87
C TYR A 415 11.45 27.14 8.90
N TRP A 416 10.62 26.14 9.23
CA TRP A 416 9.16 26.33 9.26
C TRP A 416 8.69 27.23 10.40
N LEU A 417 9.42 27.24 11.52
CA LEU A 417 9.14 28.13 12.65
C LEU A 417 9.24 29.61 12.25
N THR A 418 10.11 29.98 11.30
CA THR A 418 10.26 31.38 10.85
C THR A 418 8.98 31.97 10.27
N PHE A 419 8.09 31.14 9.72
CA PHE A 419 6.82 31.58 9.15
C PHE A 419 5.70 31.63 10.20
N CYS A 420 5.90 31.09 11.40
CA CYS A 420 4.96 31.19 12.52
C CYS A 420 5.12 32.55 13.24
N ASN A 421 4.76 33.63 12.56
CA ASN A 421 5.03 35.01 12.98
C ASN A 421 3.95 35.65 13.88
N LYS A 422 2.84 34.96 14.18
CA LYS A 422 1.77 35.45 15.05
C LYS A 422 1.63 34.58 16.30
N SER A 423 1.45 35.22 17.45
CA SER A 423 1.27 34.52 18.73
C SER A 423 -0.20 34.16 19.00
N MET A 424 -0.45 32.96 19.56
CA MET A 424 -1.76 32.54 20.04
C MET A 424 -2.00 32.92 21.51
N PRO A 425 -3.27 33.13 21.91
CA PRO A 425 -3.61 33.34 23.33
C PRO A 425 -3.13 32.17 24.19
N SER A 426 -2.36 32.45 25.25
CA SER A 426 -1.69 31.41 26.04
C SER A 426 -2.12 31.32 27.50
N GLY A 427 -2.96 32.25 27.98
CA GLY A 427 -3.44 32.25 29.37
C GLY A 427 -2.33 32.18 30.42
N GLY A 428 -1.16 32.77 30.15
CA GLY A 428 0.00 32.78 31.06
C GLY A 428 1.04 31.68 30.84
N ARG A 429 0.83 30.74 29.90
CA ARG A 429 1.85 29.77 29.48
C ARG A 429 2.66 30.31 28.30
N LYS A 430 3.76 29.63 27.94
CA LYS A 430 4.48 29.94 26.69
C LYS A 430 3.50 29.84 25.51
N PRO A 431 3.31 30.92 24.74
CA PRO A 431 2.36 30.91 23.62
C PRO A 431 2.86 29.99 22.51
N ARG A 432 1.90 29.38 21.81
CA ARG A 432 2.14 28.76 20.51
C ARG A 432 2.02 29.83 19.44
N SER A 433 2.76 29.71 18.35
CA SER A 433 2.65 30.63 17.22
C SER A 433 1.93 30.01 16.02
N TYR A 434 1.50 30.83 15.07
CA TYR A 434 0.93 30.43 13.80
C TYR A 434 1.29 31.46 12.72
N GLY A 435 1.04 31.14 11.46
CA GLY A 435 1.26 32.05 10.34
C GLY A 435 0.64 31.55 9.05
N TRP A 436 0.87 32.31 7.99
CA TRP A 436 0.40 32.02 6.64
C TRP A 436 1.55 32.22 5.65
N LEU A 437 1.56 31.37 4.64
CA LEU A 437 2.39 31.48 3.44
C LEU A 437 1.49 31.64 2.21
#